data_AF-A0A2W6DYC3-F1
#
_entry.id   AF-A0A2W6DYC3-F1
#
_cell.length_a   1.000
_cell.length_b   1.000
_cell.length_c   1.000
_cell.angle_alpha   90.00
_cell.angle_beta   90.00
_cell.angle_gamma   90.00
#
_symmetry.space_group_name_H-M   'P 1'
#
loop_
_entity.id
_entity.type
_entity.pdbx_description
1 polymer ?
#
loop_
_entity_poly.entity_id
_entity_poly.type
_entity_poly.pdbx_seq_one_letter_code
_entity_poly.pdbx_strand_id
1 'polypeptide(L)'
;MIADSQDLVVAKRLLDAAKQSGFRFERVAPGPDGPLRGVLETLEWRDTLYLAGFDQACTATRARKYSLIVPGGPMVTERIGGDATTVLRTVVHRWNL
;
A
#
# COMPACT_ATOMS: atom_id res chain seq x y z
N MET A 1 -1.13 22.38 -7.61
CA MET A 1 0.22 22.57 -7.07
C MET A 1 1.00 21.32 -7.48
N ILE A 2 1.97 21.46 -8.38
CA ILE A 2 2.74 20.33 -8.93
C ILE A 2 3.52 19.77 -7.75
N ALA A 3 3.12 18.59 -7.22
CA ALA A 3 3.93 17.88 -6.24
C ALA A 3 5.37 17.88 -6.76
N ASP A 4 6.26 18.46 -5.96
CA ASP A 4 7.62 18.79 -6.35
C ASP A 4 8.22 17.60 -7.13
N SER A 5 8.79 17.85 -8.31
CA SER A 5 9.17 16.79 -9.27
C SER A 5 9.97 15.65 -8.60
N GLN A 6 10.75 15.98 -7.57
CA GLN A 6 11.50 15.06 -6.75
C GLN A 6 10.65 14.10 -5.90
N ASP A 7 9.58 14.57 -5.26
CA ASP A 7 8.67 13.73 -4.48
C ASP A 7 7.96 12.72 -5.37
N LEU A 8 7.60 13.14 -6.59
CA LEU A 8 7.02 12.25 -7.59
C LEU A 8 8.02 11.16 -8.03
N VAL A 9 9.30 11.51 -8.22
CA VAL A 9 10.35 10.52 -8.54
C VAL A 9 10.54 9.53 -7.38
N VAL A 10 10.61 10.02 -6.15
CA VAL A 10 10.79 9.16 -4.96
C VAL A 10 9.61 8.21 -4.82
N ALA A 11 8.39 8.71 -4.94
CA ALA A 11 7.19 7.90 -4.76
C ALA A 11 7.02 6.86 -5.89
N LYS A 12 7.42 7.18 -7.14
CA LYS A 12 7.51 6.19 -8.22
C LYS A 12 8.52 5.08 -7.92
N ARG A 13 9.72 5.42 -7.44
CA ARG A 13 10.74 4.43 -7.04
C ARG A 13 10.25 3.52 -5.93
N LEU A 14 9.56 4.08 -4.93
CA LEU A 14 8.98 3.30 -3.84
C LEU A 14 7.84 2.39 -4.33
N LEU A 15 7.02 2.86 -5.28
CA LEU A 15 6.01 2.03 -5.92
C LEU A 15 6.63 0.85 -6.67
N ASP A 16 7.73 1.08 -7.40
CA ASP A 16 8.43 0.01 -8.10
C ASP A 16 9.11 -0.96 -7.13
N ALA A 17 9.67 -0.48 -6.02
CA ALA A 17 10.17 -1.33 -4.94
C ALA A 17 9.04 -2.20 -4.35
N ALA A 18 7.87 -1.62 -4.06
CA ALA A 18 6.72 -2.38 -3.55
C ALA A 18 6.27 -3.49 -4.53
N LYS A 19 6.27 -3.21 -5.85
CA LYS A 19 6.01 -4.23 -6.88
C LYS A 19 7.05 -5.34 -6.84
N GLN A 20 8.33 -5.00 -6.76
CA GLN A 20 9.43 -5.98 -6.69
C GLN A 20 9.33 -6.86 -5.45
N SER A 21 8.82 -6.32 -4.34
CA SER A 21 8.56 -7.09 -3.13
C SER A 21 7.29 -7.97 -3.20
N GLY A 22 6.54 -7.94 -4.31
CA GLY A 22 5.42 -8.85 -4.56
C GLY A 22 4.03 -8.24 -4.46
N PHE A 23 3.90 -6.92 -4.24
CA PHE A 23 2.59 -6.27 -4.35
C PHE A 23 2.10 -6.30 -5.81
N ARG A 24 0.89 -6.83 -6.00
CA ARG A 24 0.18 -6.79 -7.26
C ARG A 24 -0.74 -5.57 -7.27
N PHE A 25 -0.53 -4.66 -8.21
CA PHE A 25 -1.29 -3.42 -8.31
C PHE A 25 -2.36 -3.49 -9.39
N GLU A 26 -3.57 -3.05 -9.07
CA GLU A 26 -4.69 -2.86 -9.99
C GLU A 26 -5.19 -1.41 -9.92
N ARG A 27 -5.80 -0.93 -11.00
CA ARG A 27 -6.49 0.36 -11.01
C ARG A 27 -7.91 0.18 -10.49
N VAL A 28 -8.32 1.01 -9.53
CA VAL A 28 -9.65 0.94 -8.91
C VAL A 28 -10.64 1.87 -9.60
N ALA A 29 -10.16 2.85 -10.38
CA ALA A 29 -11.01 3.73 -11.19
C ALA A 29 -10.39 3.98 -12.57
N PRO A 30 -11.21 4.26 -13.60
CA PRO A 30 -10.74 4.63 -14.93
C PRO A 30 -10.00 5.97 -14.93
N GLY A 31 -8.94 6.06 -15.73
CA GLY A 31 -8.11 7.26 -15.89
C GLY A 31 -6.60 6.95 -15.76
N PRO A 32 -5.72 7.67 -16.48
CA PRO A 32 -4.27 7.46 -16.44
C PRO A 32 -3.67 7.69 -15.04
N ASP A 33 -4.30 8.55 -14.23
CA ASP A 33 -3.92 8.86 -12.84
C ASP A 33 -4.95 8.32 -11.82
N GLY A 34 -5.78 7.37 -12.23
CA GLY A 34 -6.78 6.77 -11.34
C GLY A 34 -6.13 6.04 -10.15
N PRO A 35 -6.84 5.94 -8.99
CA PRO A 35 -6.34 5.28 -7.80
C PRO A 35 -5.81 3.87 -8.05
N LEU A 36 -4.73 3.52 -7.37
CA LEU A 36 -4.11 2.20 -7.41
C LEU A 36 -4.41 1.45 -6.12
N ARG A 37 -4.70 0.16 -6.25
CA ARG A 37 -4.79 -0.79 -5.15
C ARG A 37 -3.71 -1.85 -5.30
N GLY A 38 -2.78 -1.88 -4.37
CA GLY A 38 -1.78 -2.93 -4.23
C GLY A 38 -2.27 -4.00 -3.28
N VAL A 39 -2.13 -5.27 -3.65
CA VAL A 39 -2.37 -6.40 -2.76
C VAL A 39 -1.16 -7.32 -2.77
N LEU A 40 -0.69 -7.64 -1.58
CA LEU A 40 0.30 -8.67 -1.33
C LEU A 40 -0.32 -9.70 -0.39
N GLU A 41 -0.20 -10.97 -0.76
CA GLU A 41 -0.73 -12.06 0.03
C GLU A 41 0.37 -13.06 0.32
N THR A 42 0.62 -13.31 1.60
CA THR A 42 1.46 -14.41 2.08
C THR A 42 0.57 -15.48 2.71
N LEU A 43 1.19 -16.52 3.27
CA LEU A 43 0.44 -17.56 3.99
C LEU A 43 -0.32 -16.96 5.19
N GLU A 44 0.30 -16.06 5.92
CA GLU A 44 -0.27 -15.52 7.17
C GLU A 44 -0.91 -14.15 7.02
N TRP A 45 -0.47 -13.35 6.05
CA TRP A 45 -0.83 -11.93 5.94
C TRP A 45 -1.51 -11.62 4.60
N ARG A 46 -2.44 -10.67 4.66
CA ARG A 46 -2.95 -9.93 3.51
C ARG A 46 -2.65 -8.46 3.75
N ASP A 47 -1.73 -7.94 2.96
CA ASP A 47 -1.34 -6.55 2.96
C ASP A 47 -2.06 -5.86 1.80
N THR A 48 -2.80 -4.81 2.11
CA THR A 48 -3.54 -4.00 1.13
C THR A 48 -3.03 -2.57 1.18
N LEU A 49 -2.75 -2.00 0.02
CA LEU A 49 -2.29 -0.63 -0.14
C LEU A 49 -3.23 0.08 -1.10
N TYR A 50 -3.68 1.28 -0.73
CA TYR A 50 -4.55 2.12 -1.53
C TYR A 50 -3.88 3.47 -1.73
N LEU A 51 -3.61 3.79 -3.00
CA LEU A 51 -3.02 5.04 -3.44
C LEU A 51 -4.07 5.81 -4.23
N ALA A 52 -4.65 6.84 -3.62
CA ALA A 52 -5.67 7.67 -4.26
C ALA A 52 -5.06 8.67 -5.28
N GLY A 53 -3.76 8.92 -5.16
CA GLY A 53 -2.99 9.92 -5.91
C GLY A 53 -1.84 10.43 -5.05
N PHE A 54 -0.86 11.11 -5.62
CA PHE A 54 0.29 11.64 -4.85
C PHE A 54 -0.09 12.83 -3.95
N ASP A 55 -1.18 13.52 -4.28
CA ASP A 55 -1.75 14.65 -3.53
C ASP A 55 -2.95 14.26 -2.66
N GLN A 56 -3.33 12.98 -2.65
CA GLN A 56 -4.50 12.47 -1.92
C GLN A 56 -4.12 11.55 -0.77
N ALA A 57 -5.05 11.39 0.16
CA ALA A 57 -4.89 10.48 1.29
C ALA A 57 -4.76 9.03 0.81
N CYS A 58 -3.62 8.44 1.14
CA CYS A 58 -3.30 7.05 0.87
C CYS A 58 -3.40 6.23 2.17
N THR A 59 -3.63 4.94 2.03
CA THR A 59 -3.70 4.04 3.20
C THR A 59 -3.03 2.70 2.91
N ALA A 60 -2.43 2.12 3.94
CA ALA A 60 -2.01 0.72 3.91
C ALA A 60 -2.57 -0.02 5.13
N THR A 61 -2.94 -1.27 4.93
CA THR A 61 -3.56 -2.12 5.92
C THR A 61 -2.88 -3.49 5.88
N ARG A 62 -2.34 -3.94 7.00
CA ARG A 62 -1.88 -5.32 7.18
C ARG A 62 -2.91 -6.06 8.01
N ALA A 63 -3.43 -7.15 7.47
CA ALA A 63 -4.41 -7.99 8.12
C ALA A 63 -3.94 -9.44 8.18
N ARG A 64 -4.09 -10.09 9.33
CA ARG A 64 -3.78 -11.51 9.47
C ARG A 64 -4.93 -12.33 8.88
N LYS A 65 -4.62 -13.33 8.04
CA LYS A 65 -5.64 -14.19 7.42
C LYS A 65 -6.34 -15.10 8.43
N TYR A 66 -5.64 -15.47 9.51
CA TYR A 66 -6.14 -16.36 10.55
C TYR A 66 -5.79 -15.80 11.92
N SER A 67 -6.71 -15.89 12.87
CA SER A 67 -6.45 -15.62 14.28
C SER A 67 -6.56 -16.92 15.06
N LEU A 68 -5.54 -17.26 15.84
CA LEU A 68 -5.58 -18.40 16.78
C LEU A 68 -6.44 -18.09 18.02
N ILE A 69 -6.83 -16.83 18.23
CA ILE A 69 -7.41 -16.33 19.48
C ILE A 69 -8.87 -15.87 19.31
N VAL A 70 -9.30 -15.51 18.09
CA VAL A 70 -10.67 -15.03 17.84
C VAL A 70 -11.24 -15.71 16.59
N PRO A 71 -12.34 -16.48 16.70
CA PRO A 71 -13.05 -16.97 15.52
C PRO A 71 -13.81 -15.81 14.88
N GLY A 72 -13.45 -15.45 13.64
CA GLY A 72 -14.22 -14.51 12.83
C GLY A 72 -13.38 -13.43 12.15
N GLY A 73 -13.07 -13.66 10.88
CA GLY A 73 -12.61 -12.64 9.93
C GLY A 73 -11.13 -12.23 10.03
N PRO A 74 -10.59 -11.60 8.95
CA PRO A 74 -9.24 -11.09 8.94
C PRO A 74 -9.10 -9.95 9.96
N MET A 75 -8.19 -10.12 10.92
CA MET A 75 -7.92 -9.11 11.94
C MET A 75 -6.96 -8.08 11.35
N VAL A 76 -7.42 -6.84 11.15
CA VAL A 76 -6.54 -5.72 10.78
C VAL A 76 -5.62 -5.46 11.97
N THR A 77 -4.33 -5.75 11.80
CA THR A 77 -3.33 -5.60 12.85
C THR A 77 -2.61 -4.26 12.76
N GLU A 78 -2.51 -3.69 11.57
CA GLU A 78 -1.86 -2.40 11.37
C GLU A 78 -2.57 -1.61 10.27
N ARG A 79 -2.76 -0.32 10.51
CA ARG A 79 -3.27 0.64 9.53
C ARG A 79 -2.38 1.88 9.52
N ILE A 80 -1.92 2.24 8.33
CA ILE A 80 -1.09 3.42 8.07
C ILE A 80 -1.91 4.34 7.17
N GLY A 81 -1.94 5.63 7.48
CA GLY A 81 -2.54 6.67 6.66
C GLY A 81 -1.57 7.82 6.46
N GLY A 82 -1.62 8.47 5.30
CA GLY A 82 -0.75 9.60 4.98
C GLY A 82 -0.72 9.89 3.49
N ASP A 83 0.25 10.68 3.04
CA ASP A 83 0.55 10.84 1.62
C ASP A 83 1.14 9.53 1.02
N ALA A 84 1.20 9.48 -0.31
CA ALA A 84 1.69 8.31 -1.03
C ALA A 84 3.14 7.93 -0.65
N THR A 85 4.03 8.90 -0.45
CA THR A 85 5.43 8.67 -0.09
C THR A 85 5.55 8.08 1.31
N THR A 86 4.85 8.64 2.28
CA THR A 86 4.83 8.17 3.67
C THR A 86 4.29 6.73 3.76
N VAL A 87 3.19 6.44 3.08
CA VAL A 87 2.59 5.10 3.06
C VAL A 87 3.52 4.09 2.39
N LEU A 88 4.01 4.40 1.18
CA LEU A 88 4.91 3.50 0.44
C LEU A 88 6.24 3.26 1.16
N ARG A 89 6.84 4.32 1.74
CA ARG A 89 8.08 4.20 2.52
C ARG A 89 7.88 3.30 3.73
N THR A 90 6.78 3.48 4.46
CA THR A 90 6.49 2.66 5.63
C THR A 90 6.30 1.19 5.23
N VAL A 91 5.55 0.91 4.16
CA VAL A 91 5.35 -0.46 3.68
C VAL A 91 6.65 -1.09 3.21
N VAL A 92 7.44 -0.43 2.36
CA VAL A 92 8.69 -0.98 1.83
C VAL A 92 9.71 -1.27 2.94
N HIS A 93 9.83 -0.42 3.96
CA HIS A 93 10.81 -0.62 5.02
C HIS A 93 10.34 -1.49 6.19
N ARG A 94 9.08 -1.35 6.61
CA ARG A 94 8.57 -1.98 7.84
C ARG A 94 8.03 -3.37 7.60
N TRP A 95 7.47 -3.62 6.42
CA TRP A 95 6.82 -4.89 6.12
C TRP A 95 7.74 -5.95 5.51
N ASN A 96 9.07 -5.67 5.55
CA ASN A 96 10.21 -6.50 5.17
C ASN A 96 9.78 -7.87 4.63
N LEU A 97 9.71 -7.93 3.31
CA LEU A 97 9.18 -9.04 2.52
C LEU A 97 10.17 -10.18 2.38
#